data_AF-A0A077WFD4-F1
#
_entry.id   AF-A0A077WFD4-F1
#
_cell.length_a   1.000
_cell.length_b   1.000
_cell.length_c   1.000
_cell.angle_alpha   90.00
_cell.angle_beta   90.00
_cell.angle_gamma   90.00
#
_symmetry.space_group_name_H-M   'P 1'
#
loop_
_entity.id
_entity.type
_entity.pdbx_description
1 polymer ?
#
loop_
_entity_poly.entity_id
_entity_poly.type
_entity_poly.pdbx_seq_one_letter_code
_entity_poly.pdbx_strand_id
1 'polypeptide(L)'
;MRLRILIVLFFLLIVLAFLGFAPIQLGGRVNDKVLHYTAFLILGICLYFLWDLSYKRNLLLASVILFSAAIVSECVQGLLPYRTFDPYDILANLLGGVTGLLTAFLIDYFFTSRREHRRRWGGKREAEYQRALMDESDLELNEESDHDEHHR
;
A
#
# COMPACT_ATOMS: atom_id res chain seq x y z
N MET A 1 -6.27 -8.88 4.73
CA MET A 1 -6.94 -7.61 4.39
C MET A 1 -6.66 -6.66 5.53
N ARG A 2 -6.21 -5.45 5.23
CA ARG A 2 -5.82 -4.47 6.24
C ARG A 2 -7.05 -3.71 6.73
N LEU A 3 -7.56 -4.06 7.92
CA LEU A 3 -8.80 -3.48 8.48
C LEU A 3 -8.80 -1.95 8.49
N ARG A 4 -7.67 -1.32 8.84
CA ARG A 4 -7.54 0.15 8.84
C ARG A 4 -7.75 0.76 7.45
N ILE A 5 -7.18 0.12 6.42
CA ILE A 5 -7.34 0.57 5.03
C ILE A 5 -8.76 0.32 4.55
N LEU A 6 -9.39 -0.78 4.97
CA LEU A 6 -10.79 -1.05 4.66
C LEU A 6 -11.71 0.03 5.24
N ILE A 7 -11.49 0.46 6.47
CA ILE A 7 -12.25 1.56 7.11
C ILE A 7 -12.07 2.86 6.31
N VAL A 8 -10.83 3.21 5.96
CA VAL A 8 -10.54 4.40 5.15
C VAL A 8 -11.22 4.30 3.78
N LEU A 9 -11.13 3.15 3.12
CA LEU A 9 -11.75 2.90 1.82
C LEU A 9 -13.27 3.00 1.91
N PHE A 10 -13.89 2.48 2.97
CA PHE A 10 -15.34 2.57 3.18
C PHE A 10 -15.80 4.03 3.24
N PHE A 11 -15.16 4.87 4.07
CA PHE A 11 -15.49 6.29 4.14
C PHE A 11 -15.16 7.03 2.85
N LEU A 12 -14.04 6.69 2.19
CA LEU A 12 -13.68 7.24 0.89
C LEU A 12 -14.78 6.97 -0.14
N LEU A 13 -15.28 5.72 -0.23
CA LEU A 13 -16.34 5.36 -1.18
C LEU A 13 -17.64 6.12 -0.91
N ILE A 14 -17.98 6.39 0.36
CA ILE A 14 -19.13 7.25 0.70
C ILE A 14 -18.91 8.67 0.18
N VAL A 15 -17.72 9.24 0.40
CA VAL A 15 -17.39 10.59 -0.09
C VAL A 15 -17.43 10.63 -1.62
N LEU A 16 -16.85 9.65 -2.30
CA LEU A 16 -16.86 9.57 -3.77
C LEU A 16 -18.28 9.40 -4.33
N ALA A 17 -19.10 8.57 -3.68
CA ALA A 17 -20.50 8.40 -4.08
C ALA A 17 -21.28 9.70 -3.92
N PHE A 18 -21.10 10.40 -2.80
CA PHE A 18 -21.73 11.70 -2.58
C PHE A 18 -21.28 12.72 -3.62
N LEU A 19 -19.98 12.82 -3.90
CA LEU A 19 -19.44 13.81 -4.81
C LEU A 19 -19.76 13.52 -6.29
N GLY A 20 -19.77 12.24 -6.67
CA GLY A 20 -20.00 11.78 -8.03
C GLY A 20 -21.47 11.65 -8.42
N PHE A 21 -22.34 11.24 -7.49
CA PHE A 21 -23.74 10.92 -7.80
C PHE A 21 -24.77 11.90 -7.22
N ALA A 22 -24.42 12.75 -6.25
CA ALA A 22 -25.35 13.77 -5.78
C ALA A 22 -25.52 14.86 -6.86
N PRO A 23 -26.68 15.54 -6.92
CA PRO A 23 -26.93 16.67 -7.83
C PRO A 23 -26.22 17.95 -7.35
N ILE A 24 -24.92 17.85 -7.06
CA ILE A 24 -24.09 18.95 -6.58
C ILE A 24 -23.34 19.50 -7.78
N GLN A 25 -23.70 20.72 -8.17
CA GLN A 25 -22.89 21.49 -9.09
C GLN A 25 -21.85 22.25 -8.24
N LEU A 26 -20.60 21.80 -8.26
CA LEU A 26 -19.50 22.49 -7.56
C LEU A 26 -19.18 23.89 -8.13
N GLY A 27 -20.02 24.41 -9.04
CA GLY A 27 -20.15 25.83 -9.34
C GLY A 27 -18.84 26.50 -9.73
N GLY A 28 -18.11 25.92 -10.71
CA GLY A 28 -16.87 26.47 -11.24
C GLY A 28 -15.68 26.51 -10.27
N ARG A 29 -15.84 26.08 -9.01
CA ARG A 29 -14.75 26.09 -8.01
C ARG A 29 -13.76 24.95 -8.20
N VAL A 30 -14.21 23.81 -8.72
CA VAL A 30 -13.39 22.63 -8.96
C VAL A 30 -13.71 22.10 -10.35
N ASN A 31 -12.68 21.84 -11.14
CA ASN A 31 -12.83 21.20 -12.44
C ASN A 31 -13.17 19.72 -12.24
N ASP A 32 -14.26 19.26 -12.86
CA ASP A 32 -14.77 17.88 -12.78
C ASP A 32 -13.66 16.88 -13.15
N LYS A 33 -12.84 17.17 -14.18
CA LYS A 33 -11.74 16.29 -14.60
C LYS A 33 -10.67 16.13 -13.52
N VAL A 34 -10.35 17.21 -12.81
CA VAL A 34 -9.40 17.19 -11.70
C VAL A 34 -9.97 16.41 -10.51
N LEU A 35 -11.28 16.53 -10.29
CA LEU A 35 -11.97 15.78 -9.25
C LEU A 35 -11.93 14.28 -9.55
N HIS A 36 -12.29 13.87 -10.75
CA HIS A 36 -12.22 12.50 -11.24
C HIS A 36 -10.81 11.92 -11.13
N TYR A 37 -9.81 12.64 -11.61
CA TYR A 37 -8.40 12.27 -11.48
C TYR A 37 -7.99 12.07 -10.02
N THR A 38 -8.27 13.04 -9.14
CA THR A 38 -7.84 13.00 -7.74
C THR A 38 -8.56 11.91 -6.95
N ALA A 39 -9.86 11.72 -7.20
CA ALA A 39 -10.67 10.66 -6.63
C ALA A 39 -10.07 9.28 -6.93
N PHE A 40 -9.80 9.00 -8.21
CA PHE A 40 -9.26 7.72 -8.64
C PHE A 40 -7.80 7.52 -8.23
N LEU A 41 -7.01 8.59 -8.10
CA LEU A 41 -5.66 8.52 -7.53
C LEU A 41 -5.69 8.00 -6.09
N ILE A 42 -6.51 8.60 -5.23
CA ILE A 42 -6.63 8.18 -3.83
C ILE A 42 -7.21 6.77 -3.74
N LEU A 43 -8.21 6.45 -4.58
CA LEU A 43 -8.80 5.11 -4.66
C LEU A 43 -7.77 4.05 -5.06
N GLY A 44 -6.94 4.32 -6.07
CA GLY A 44 -5.88 3.41 -6.52
C GLY A 44 -4.87 3.12 -5.43
N ILE A 45 -4.45 4.14 -4.68
CA ILE A 45 -3.55 3.96 -3.52
C ILE A 45 -4.20 3.06 -2.46
N CYS A 46 -5.48 3.32 -2.12
CA CYS A 46 -6.19 2.54 -1.11
C CYS A 46 -6.37 1.07 -1.53
N LEU A 47 -6.74 0.83 -2.80
CA LEU A 47 -6.93 -0.52 -3.34
C LEU A 47 -5.63 -1.33 -3.33
N TYR A 48 -4.49 -0.72 -3.68
CA TYR A 48 -3.20 -1.40 -3.64
C TYR A 48 -2.85 -1.91 -2.23
N PHE A 49 -3.10 -1.10 -1.21
CA PHE A 49 -2.80 -1.44 0.19
C PHE A 49 -3.91 -2.21 0.92
N LEU A 50 -5.04 -2.49 0.28
CA LEU A 50 -6.17 -3.16 0.93
C LEU A 50 -5.84 -4.60 1.35
N TRP A 51 -5.05 -5.30 0.54
CA TRP A 51 -4.69 -6.70 0.76
C TRP A 51 -3.24 -6.87 1.21
N ASP A 52 -3.02 -7.94 1.96
CA ASP A 52 -1.70 -8.41 2.40
C ASP A 52 -1.22 -9.55 1.50
N LEU A 53 -1.23 -9.33 0.18
CA LEU A 53 -0.74 -10.32 -0.79
C LEU A 53 0.62 -9.88 -1.34
N SER A 54 1.18 -10.69 -2.25
CA SER A 54 2.38 -10.30 -2.99
C SER A 54 2.13 -9.09 -3.89
N TYR A 55 3.18 -8.32 -4.18
CA TYR A 55 3.12 -7.12 -5.02
C TYR A 55 2.40 -7.37 -6.36
N LYS A 56 2.67 -8.51 -7.02
CA LYS A 56 2.01 -8.90 -8.29
C LYS A 56 0.51 -9.09 -8.13
N ARG A 57 0.08 -9.77 -7.06
CA ARG A 57 -1.34 -10.07 -6.80
C ARG A 57 -2.10 -8.81 -6.40
N ASN A 58 -1.51 -7.98 -5.54
CA ASN A 58 -2.10 -6.69 -5.18
C ASN A 58 -2.25 -5.79 -6.40
N LEU A 59 -1.22 -5.67 -7.24
CA LEU A 59 -1.27 -4.85 -8.45
C LEU A 59 -2.34 -5.37 -9.43
N LEU A 60 -2.44 -6.68 -9.66
CA LEU A 60 -3.44 -7.26 -10.55
C LEU A 60 -4.86 -7.01 -10.04
N LEU A 61 -5.15 -7.34 -8.78
CA LEU A 61 -6.47 -7.17 -8.20
C LEU A 61 -6.88 -5.69 -8.15
N ALA A 62 -5.99 -4.82 -7.70
CA ALA A 62 -6.25 -3.39 -7.65
C ALA A 62 -6.45 -2.80 -9.05
N SER A 63 -5.66 -3.22 -10.04
CA SER A 63 -5.84 -2.79 -11.45
C SER A 63 -7.19 -3.21 -12.00
N VAL A 64 -7.60 -4.47 -11.81
CA VAL A 64 -8.90 -4.96 -12.31
C VAL A 64 -10.06 -4.17 -11.71
N ILE A 65 -10.08 -4.03 -10.38
CA ILE A 65 -11.14 -3.29 -9.68
C ILE A 65 -11.16 -1.83 -10.12
N LEU A 66 -9.99 -1.19 -10.22
CA LEU A 66 -9.87 0.20 -10.62
C LEU A 66 -10.32 0.43 -12.07
N PHE A 67 -9.92 -0.42 -13.02
CA PHE A 67 -10.37 -0.32 -14.41
C PHE A 67 -11.88 -0.50 -14.52
N SER A 68 -12.45 -1.48 -13.82
CA SER A 68 -13.91 -1.64 -13.78
C SER A 68 -14.58 -0.41 -13.17
N ALA A 69 -14.08 0.12 -12.05
CA ALA A 69 -14.64 1.29 -11.42
C ALA A 69 -14.56 2.55 -12.30
N ALA A 70 -13.46 2.72 -13.05
CA ALA A 70 -13.25 3.89 -13.91
C ALA A 70 -14.29 4.00 -15.04
N ILE A 71 -14.72 2.85 -15.57
CA ILE A 71 -15.73 2.77 -16.62
C ILE A 71 -17.14 2.76 -16.02
N VAL A 72 -17.39 1.91 -15.02
CA VAL A 72 -18.72 1.72 -14.45
C VAL A 72 -19.23 2.98 -13.76
N SER A 73 -18.35 3.75 -13.09
CA SER A 73 -18.76 5.00 -12.45
C SER A 73 -19.34 6.00 -13.46
N GLU A 74 -18.68 6.15 -14.61
CA GLU A 74 -19.15 7.03 -15.69
C GLU A 74 -20.44 6.50 -16.34
N CYS A 75 -20.52 5.20 -16.60
CA CYS A 75 -21.74 4.60 -17.13
C CYS A 75 -22.93 4.83 -16.20
N VAL A 76 -22.73 4.69 -14.88
CA VAL A 76 -23.77 4.95 -13.88
C VAL A 76 -24.13 6.44 -13.84
N GLN A 77 -23.14 7.35 -13.90
CA GLN A 77 -23.39 8.78 -13.98
C GLN A 77 -24.20 9.16 -15.23
N GLY A 78 -23.89 8.56 -16.38
CA GLY A 78 -24.64 8.78 -17.62
C GLY A 78 -26.10 8.30 -17.58
N LEU A 79 -26.47 7.44 -16.62
CA LEU A 79 -27.85 7.03 -16.38
C LEU A 79 -28.61 8.00 -15.45
N LEU A 80 -27.92 8.93 -14.79
CA LEU A 80 -28.56 9.91 -13.92
C LEU A 80 -29.11 11.07 -14.76
N PRO A 81 -30.36 11.52 -14.53
CA PRO A 81 -31.01 12.53 -15.36
C PRO A 81 -30.38 13.93 -15.25
N TYR A 82 -29.51 14.14 -14.27
CA TYR A 82 -28.83 15.41 -13.98
C TYR A 82 -27.32 15.36 -14.24
N ARG A 83 -26.80 14.27 -14.81
CA ARG A 83 -25.40 14.14 -15.24
C ARG A 83 -25.35 13.76 -16.72
N THR A 84 -24.31 14.19 -17.40
CA THR A 84 -24.06 13.87 -18.81
C THR A 84 -22.87 12.96 -18.91
N PHE A 85 -23.00 11.88 -19.67
CA PHE A 85 -21.90 10.99 -19.96
C PHE A 85 -20.78 11.73 -20.70
N ASP A 86 -19.55 11.66 -20.20
CA ASP A 86 -18.37 12.25 -20.81
C ASP A 86 -17.17 11.26 -20.81
N PRO A 87 -16.74 10.77 -22.00
CA PRO A 87 -15.58 9.89 -22.13
C PRO A 87 -14.28 10.43 -21.52
N TYR A 88 -14.12 11.75 -21.42
CA TYR A 88 -12.94 12.36 -20.81
C TYR A 88 -12.90 12.17 -19.28
N ASP A 89 -14.04 11.91 -18.62
CA ASP A 89 -14.05 11.53 -17.20
C ASP A 89 -13.51 10.11 -17.00
N ILE A 90 -13.80 9.18 -17.92
CA ILE A 90 -13.17 7.84 -17.93
C ILE A 90 -11.65 8.00 -18.07
N LEU A 91 -11.19 8.86 -18.98
CA LEU A 91 -9.76 9.11 -19.15
C LEU A 91 -9.13 9.70 -17.88
N ALA A 92 -9.78 10.66 -17.24
CA ALA A 92 -9.33 11.23 -15.97
C ALA A 92 -9.27 10.16 -14.85
N ASN A 93 -10.30 9.32 -14.74
CA ASN A 93 -10.36 8.20 -13.80
C ASN A 93 -9.20 7.22 -14.02
N LEU A 94 -8.93 6.84 -15.28
CA LEU A 94 -7.85 5.92 -15.64
C LEU A 94 -6.48 6.52 -15.33
N LEU A 95 -6.23 7.78 -15.71
CA LEU A 95 -4.95 8.46 -15.43
C LEU A 95 -4.72 8.61 -13.93
N GLY A 96 -5.75 9.03 -13.18
CA GLY A 96 -5.71 9.13 -11.72
C GLY A 96 -5.42 7.78 -11.09
N GLY A 97 -6.15 6.75 -11.47
CA GLY A 97 -5.99 5.43 -10.90
C GLY A 97 -4.65 4.77 -11.21
N VAL A 98 -4.14 4.90 -12.45
CA VAL A 98 -2.81 4.41 -12.82
C VAL A 98 -1.72 5.15 -12.04
N THR A 99 -1.79 6.47 -11.93
CA THR A 99 -0.83 7.27 -11.14
C THR A 99 -0.88 6.91 -9.66
N GLY A 100 -2.07 6.65 -9.11
CA GLY A 100 -2.28 6.15 -7.75
C GLY A 100 -1.63 4.79 -7.51
N LEU A 101 -1.85 3.83 -8.42
CA LEU A 101 -1.25 2.49 -8.35
C LEU A 101 0.28 2.54 -8.45
N LEU A 102 0.82 3.33 -9.39
CA LEU A 102 2.27 3.52 -9.53
C LEU A 102 2.87 4.15 -8.26
N THR A 103 2.22 5.16 -7.71
CA THR A 103 2.64 5.81 -6.45
C THR A 103 2.66 4.81 -5.31
N ALA A 104 1.60 4.02 -5.14
CA ALA A 104 1.52 3.02 -4.09
C ALA A 104 2.56 1.90 -4.24
N PHE A 105 2.77 1.43 -5.48
CA PHE A 105 3.81 0.46 -5.80
C PHE A 105 5.22 0.99 -5.47
N LEU A 106 5.52 2.23 -5.86
CA LEU A 106 6.82 2.85 -5.55
C LEU A 106 7.02 2.99 -4.04
N ILE A 107 5.99 3.46 -3.31
CA ILE A 107 6.03 3.53 -1.84
C ILE A 107 6.33 2.15 -1.26
N ASP A 108 5.57 1.13 -1.65
CA ASP A 108 5.73 -0.23 -1.13
C ASP A 108 7.11 -0.82 -1.45
N TYR A 109 7.62 -0.58 -2.66
CA TYR A 109 8.96 -0.99 -3.09
C TYR A 109 10.05 -0.32 -2.25
N PHE A 110 10.01 1.01 -2.10
CA PHE A 110 10.99 1.76 -1.31
C PHE A 110 10.97 1.37 0.17
N PHE A 111 9.78 1.20 0.76
CA PHE A 111 9.66 0.82 2.17
C PHE A 111 10.03 -0.65 2.42
N THR A 112 9.71 -1.56 1.49
CA THR A 112 10.07 -2.98 1.61
C THR A 112 11.57 -3.17 1.48
N SER A 113 12.23 -2.51 0.51
CA SER A 113 13.69 -2.50 0.40
C SER A 113 14.35 -2.05 1.72
N ARG A 114 13.84 -0.97 2.34
CA ARG A 114 14.33 -0.51 3.66
C ARG A 114 14.05 -1.48 4.81
N ARG A 115 12.98 -2.27 4.75
CA ARG A 115 12.65 -3.29 5.76
C ARG A 115 13.57 -4.50 5.63
N GLU A 116 13.86 -4.95 4.42
CA GLU A 116 14.80 -6.05 4.18
C GLU A 116 16.22 -5.70 4.60
N HIS A 117 16.68 -4.48 4.30
CA HIS A 117 17.95 -3.98 4.81
C HIS A 117 17.97 -3.96 6.35
N ARG A 118 16.95 -3.43 7.02
CA ARG A 118 16.90 -3.44 8.49
C ARG A 118 16.83 -4.84 9.09
N ARG A 119 16.12 -5.78 8.46
CA ARG A 119 16.06 -7.19 8.91
C ARG A 119 17.39 -7.91 8.75
N ARG A 120 18.08 -7.71 7.61
CA ARG A 120 19.41 -8.31 7.38
C ARG A 120 20.46 -7.75 8.33
N TRP A 121 20.44 -6.44 8.59
CA TRP A 121 21.38 -5.82 9.53
C TRP A 121 21.06 -6.14 10.99
N GLY A 122 19.77 -6.20 11.37
CA GLY A 122 19.36 -6.64 12.71
C GLY A 122 19.70 -8.11 12.98
N GLY A 123 19.42 -9.00 12.03
CA GLY A 123 19.75 -10.42 12.15
C GLY A 123 21.25 -10.70 12.16
N LYS A 124 22.06 -9.93 11.42
CA LYS A 124 23.52 -10.01 11.48
C LYS A 124 24.05 -9.63 12.87
N ARG A 125 23.56 -8.54 13.46
CA ARG A 125 23.97 -8.10 14.80
C ARG A 125 23.61 -9.10 15.89
N GLU A 126 22.41 -9.67 15.82
CA GLU A 126 21.99 -10.71 16.77
C GLU A 126 22.86 -11.96 16.62
N ALA A 127 23.10 -12.42 15.39
CA ALA A 127 23.96 -13.57 15.16
C ALA A 127 25.40 -13.34 15.63
N GLU A 128 25.94 -12.13 15.46
CA GLU A 128 27.27 -11.73 15.93
C GLU A 128 27.35 -11.67 17.46
N TYR A 129 26.30 -11.15 18.12
CA TYR A 129 26.18 -11.16 19.58
C TYR A 129 26.12 -12.57 20.16
N GLN A 130 25.29 -13.45 19.59
CA GLN A 130 25.20 -14.85 20.00
C GLN A 130 26.53 -15.60 19.81
N ARG A 131 27.29 -15.25 18.76
CA ARG A 131 28.60 -15.85 18.50
C ARG A 131 29.65 -15.41 19.51
N ALA A 132 29.65 -14.14 19.91
CA ALA A 132 30.54 -13.62 20.94
C ALA A 132 30.25 -14.26 22.30
N LEU A 133 28.98 -14.48 22.64
CA LEU A 133 28.59 -15.14 23.89
C LEU A 133 29.05 -16.60 23.95
N MET A 134 28.98 -17.33 22.83
CA MET A 134 29.48 -18.71 22.72
C MET A 134 31.01 -18.77 22.88
N ASP A 135 31.73 -17.84 22.24
CA ASP A 135 33.20 -17.75 22.31
C ASP A 135 33.67 -17.46 23.74
N GLU A 136 32.97 -16.56 24.46
CA GLU A 136 33.25 -16.27 25.87
C GLU A 136 32.98 -17.50 26.76
N SER A 137 31.86 -18.20 26.55
CA SER A 137 31.56 -19.41 27.33
C SER A 137 32.53 -20.57 27.08
N ASP A 138 33.03 -20.71 25.85
CA ASP A 138 34.01 -21.74 25.49
C ASP A 138 35.39 -21.45 26.10
N LEU A 139 35.74 -20.17 26.26
CA LEU A 139 36.96 -19.75 26.96
C LEU A 139 36.87 -20.02 28.46
N GLU A 140 35.75 -19.68 29.11
CA GLU A 140 35.53 -19.95 30.54
C GLU A 140 35.60 -21.46 30.85
N LEU A 141 34.99 -22.31 30.01
CA LEU A 141 35.03 -23.78 30.16
C LEU A 141 36.45 -24.35 30.02
N ASN A 142 37.26 -23.81 29.10
CA ASN A 142 38.64 -24.26 28.94
C ASN A 142 39.50 -23.84 30.13
N GLU A 143 39.38 -22.60 30.62
CA GLU A 143 40.12 -22.13 31.81
C GLU A 143 39.76 -22.94 33.07
N GLU A 144 38.49 -23.28 33.25
CA GLU A 144 38.04 -24.10 34.39
C GLU A 144 38.59 -25.55 34.31
N SER A 145 38.67 -26.11 33.10
CA SER A 145 39.24 -27.44 32.88
C SER A 145 40.75 -27.51 33.09
N ASP A 146 41.49 -26.47 32.69
CA ASP A 146 42.94 -26.37 32.88
C ASP A 146 43.27 -26.19 34.37
N HIS A 147 42.41 -25.46 35.10
CA HIS A 147 42.55 -25.31 36.55
C HIS A 147 42.33 -26.62 37.31
N ASP A 148 41.36 -27.43 36.89
CA ASP A 148 41.07 -28.74 37.49
C ASP A 148 42.15 -29.80 37.17
N GLU A 149 42.79 -29.71 36.00
CA GLU A 149 43.93 -30.57 35.64
C GLU A 149 45.20 -30.24 36.44
N HIS A 150 45.44 -28.95 36.72
CA HIS A 150 46.61 -28.52 37.48
C HIS A 150 46.54 -28.79 39.00
N HIS A 151 45.36 -29.16 39.51
CA HIS A 151 45.12 -29.46 40.93
C HIS A 151 45.06 -30.96 41.29
N ARG A 152 45.30 -31.88 40.33
CA ARG A 152 45.51 -33.32 40.58
C ARG A 152 46.98 -33.72 40.58
#